data_AF-A0A1F6Q1L4-F1
#
_entry.id   AF-A0A1F6Q1L4-F1
#
_cell.length_a   1.000
_cell.length_b   1.000
_cell.length_c   1.000
_cell.angle_alpha   90.00
_cell.angle_beta   90.00
_cell.angle_gamma   90.00
#
_symmetry.space_group_name_H-M   'P 1'
#
loop_
_entity.id
_entity.type
_entity.pdbx_description
1 polymer ?
#
loop_
_entity_poly.entity_id
_entity_poly.type
_entity_poly.pdbx_seq_one_letter_code
_entity_poly.pdbx_strand_id
1 'polypeptide(L)'
;MRTLTKNTIQQKEDNGFVSKISNIFSSIGFISEKDRTYSLADHISYLLKASENSDPKTKNKIENHIVKLGKKAVPALVESLFETAGSTRGMIAMILIRIGTPSISYVEKAVQNNPELNWISDYIISEIEGSQVKLGSYFENNSREAVLVG
;
A
#
# COMPACT_ATOMS: atom_id res chain seq x y z
N MET A 1 -36.71 41.02 5.98
CA MET A 1 -36.31 39.75 5.34
C MET A 1 -35.32 40.06 4.23
N ARG A 2 -34.05 39.65 4.37
CA ARG A 2 -33.04 39.72 3.32
C ARG A 2 -32.34 38.36 3.20
N THR A 3 -32.29 37.89 1.97
CA THR A 3 -31.78 36.63 1.44
C THR A 3 -30.26 36.50 1.62
N LEU A 4 -29.77 35.29 1.87
CA LEU A 4 -28.34 34.95 1.78
C LEU A 4 -28.09 33.98 0.63
N THR A 5 -27.33 34.48 -0.35
CA THR A 5 -26.84 33.82 -1.56
C THR A 5 -25.72 32.83 -1.21
N LYS A 6 -25.74 31.63 -1.81
CA LYS A 6 -24.67 30.63 -1.72
C LYS A 6 -23.43 31.12 -2.47
N ASN A 7 -22.31 31.31 -1.77
CA ASN A 7 -21.00 31.54 -2.39
C ASN A 7 -20.22 30.21 -2.45
N THR A 8 -20.11 29.65 -3.65
CA THR A 8 -19.20 28.56 -3.97
C THR A 8 -17.80 29.14 -4.24
N ILE A 9 -16.79 28.73 -3.46
CA ILE A 9 -15.39 29.10 -3.69
C ILE A 9 -14.71 27.95 -4.45
N GLN A 10 -14.40 28.18 -5.73
CA GLN A 10 -13.36 27.46 -6.46
C GLN A 10 -12.00 28.04 -6.05
N GLN A 11 -11.09 27.24 -5.50
CA GLN A 11 -9.70 27.64 -5.28
C GLN A 11 -8.75 26.74 -6.05
N LYS A 12 -7.95 27.39 -6.89
CA LYS A 12 -6.85 26.86 -7.69
C LYS A 12 -5.70 26.59 -6.72
N GLU A 13 -5.44 25.32 -6.40
CA GLU A 13 -4.42 24.95 -5.42
C GLU A 13 -3.02 25.34 -5.92
N ASP A 14 -2.40 26.29 -5.23
CA ASP A 14 -1.02 26.72 -5.44
C ASP A 14 -0.08 25.56 -5.06
N ASN A 15 0.83 25.20 -5.96
CA ASN A 15 1.83 24.16 -5.76
C ASN A 15 2.69 24.41 -4.49
N GLY A 16 2.84 25.67 -4.08
CA GLY A 16 3.48 26.05 -2.81
C GLY A 16 2.70 25.61 -1.57
N PHE A 17 1.36 25.57 -1.63
CA PHE A 17 0.50 25.08 -0.54
C PHE A 17 0.59 23.56 -0.42
N VAL A 18 0.56 22.84 -1.55
CA VAL A 18 0.71 21.38 -1.58
C VAL A 18 2.09 20.95 -1.04
N SER A 19 3.15 21.70 -1.36
CA SER A 19 4.49 21.44 -0.82
C SER A 19 4.59 21.72 0.69
N LYS A 20 3.87 22.72 1.20
CA LYS A 20 3.77 23.00 2.65
C LYS A 20 3.02 21.89 3.39
N ILE A 21 1.89 21.43 2.84
CA ILE A 21 1.13 20.29 3.36
C ILE A 21 1.99 19.01 3.39
N SER A 22 2.75 18.74 2.33
CA SER A 22 3.66 17.59 2.27
C SER A 22 4.78 17.64 3.32
N ASN A 23 5.35 18.82 3.58
CA ASN A 23 6.39 18.98 4.61
C ASN A 23 5.81 18.91 6.03
N ILE A 24 4.58 19.40 6.21
CA ILE A 24 3.82 19.28 7.45
C ILE A 24 3.56 17.80 7.74
N PHE A 25 2.97 17.02 6.83
CA PHE A 25 2.77 15.58 7.00
C PHE A 25 4.05 14.76 7.20
N SER A 26 5.20 15.28 6.73
CA SER A 26 6.50 14.65 6.98
C SER A 26 7.06 14.97 8.37
N SER A 27 6.62 16.06 9.01
CA SER A 27 7.16 16.58 10.28
C SER A 27 6.25 16.33 11.49
N ILE A 28 4.93 16.24 11.29
CA ILE A 28 4.00 15.80 12.33
C ILE A 28 3.74 14.30 12.18
N GLY A 29 4.05 13.54 13.23
CA GLY A 29 3.29 12.30 13.45
C GLY A 29 1.81 12.68 13.44
N PHE A 30 1.03 12.04 12.56
CA PHE A 30 -0.35 12.40 12.25
C PHE A 30 -1.21 12.41 13.53
N ILE A 31 -1.71 13.58 13.94
CA ILE A 31 -2.66 13.72 15.06
C ILE A 31 -3.98 14.29 14.49
N SER A 32 -5.07 13.55 14.71
CA SER A 32 -6.46 13.99 14.50
C SER A 32 -7.11 14.35 15.85
N GLU A 33 -8.19 15.13 15.83
CA GLU A 33 -8.93 15.87 16.91
C GLU A 33 -9.27 15.13 18.22
N LYS A 34 -8.74 13.94 18.49
CA LYS A 34 -9.13 13.09 19.62
C LYS A 34 -7.98 12.45 20.41
N ASP A 35 -6.82 13.08 20.50
CA ASP A 35 -5.69 12.64 21.36
C ASP A 35 -5.40 11.12 21.28
N ARG A 36 -5.36 10.57 20.07
CA ARG A 36 -4.96 9.18 19.85
C ARG A 36 -3.58 9.16 19.21
N THR A 37 -2.63 8.50 19.88
CA THR A 37 -1.34 8.14 19.29
C THR A 37 -1.59 7.09 18.19
N TYR A 38 -1.32 7.43 16.94
CA TYR A 38 -1.40 6.49 15.82
C TYR A 38 -0.06 5.76 15.67
N SER A 39 -0.11 4.43 15.60
CA SER A 39 1.07 3.63 15.29
C SER A 39 1.48 3.78 13.83
N LEU A 40 2.70 3.36 13.49
CA LEU A 40 3.13 3.30 12.09
C LEU A 40 2.22 2.39 11.25
N ALA A 41 1.67 1.32 11.86
CA ALA A 41 0.73 0.43 11.21
C ALA A 41 -0.59 1.16 10.87
N ASP A 42 -1.16 1.90 11.83
CA ASP A 42 -2.38 2.68 11.59
C ASP A 42 -2.20 3.71 10.47
N HIS A 43 -1.03 4.36 10.43
CA HIS A 43 -0.68 5.31 9.38
C HIS A 43 -0.63 4.64 8.00
N ILE A 44 0.00 3.46 7.91
CA ILE A 44 0.06 2.68 6.67
C ILE A 44 -1.34 2.24 6.24
N SER A 45 -2.14 1.68 7.15
CA SER A 45 -3.51 1.25 6.86
C SER A 45 -4.39 2.41 6.37
N TYR A 46 -4.28 3.59 6.99
CA TYR A 46 -4.99 4.78 6.54
C TYR A 46 -4.60 5.18 5.12
N LEU A 47 -3.29 5.18 4.81
CA LEU A 47 -2.79 5.52 3.49
C LEU A 47 -3.24 4.52 2.41
N LEU A 48 -3.18 3.22 2.72
CA LEU A 48 -3.69 2.17 1.82
C LEU A 48 -5.19 2.36 1.57
N LYS A 49 -5.98 2.67 2.61
CA LYS A 49 -7.41 2.93 2.44
C LYS A 49 -7.69 4.19 1.62
N ALA A 50 -6.95 5.27 1.86
CA ALA A 50 -7.05 6.50 1.09
C ALA A 50 -6.69 6.27 -0.39
N SER A 51 -5.78 5.33 -0.67
CA SER A 51 -5.37 5.03 -2.03
C SER A 51 -6.51 4.45 -2.88
N GLU A 52 -7.42 3.63 -2.32
CA GLU A 52 -8.46 2.90 -3.07
C GLU A 52 -9.32 3.82 -3.95
N ASN A 53 -9.72 4.98 -3.40
CA ASN A 53 -10.61 5.95 -4.05
C ASN A 53 -9.88 7.14 -4.70
N SER A 54 -8.55 7.08 -4.78
CA SER A 54 -7.74 8.22 -5.25
C SER A 54 -7.36 8.11 -6.73
N ASP A 55 -7.11 9.26 -7.35
CA ASP A 55 -6.62 9.34 -8.73
C ASP A 55 -5.18 8.78 -8.85
N PRO A 56 -4.71 8.41 -10.06
CA PRO A 56 -3.40 7.80 -10.24
C PRO A 56 -2.21 8.63 -9.71
N LYS A 57 -2.29 9.98 -9.78
CA LYS A 57 -1.21 10.84 -9.29
C LYS A 57 -1.15 10.80 -7.76
N THR A 58 -2.29 10.75 -7.11
CA THR A 58 -2.38 10.63 -5.65
C THR A 58 -1.94 9.24 -5.17
N LYS A 59 -2.36 8.15 -5.85
CA LYS A 59 -1.87 6.79 -5.58
C LYS A 59 -0.35 6.71 -5.62
N ASN A 60 0.27 7.24 -6.68
CA ASN A 60 1.73 7.27 -6.82
C ASN A 60 2.42 8.03 -5.69
N LYS A 61 1.84 9.14 -5.21
CA LYS A 61 2.40 9.88 -4.06
C LYS A 61 2.33 9.06 -2.78
N ILE A 62 1.21 8.37 -2.54
CA ILE A 62 1.01 7.49 -1.39
C ILE A 62 2.03 6.34 -1.42
N GLU A 63 2.15 5.62 -2.55
CA GLU A 63 3.13 4.55 -2.70
C GLU A 63 4.56 5.05 -2.44
N ASN A 64 4.95 6.16 -3.06
CA ASN A 64 6.27 6.75 -2.88
C ASN A 64 6.53 7.15 -1.43
N HIS A 65 5.52 7.64 -0.72
CA HIS A 65 5.63 7.96 0.70
C HIS A 65 5.89 6.71 1.53
N ILE A 66 5.11 5.65 1.31
CA ILE A 66 5.27 4.39 2.03
C ILE A 66 6.64 3.75 1.73
N VAL A 67 7.08 3.76 0.47
CA VAL A 67 8.43 3.27 0.10
C VAL A 67 9.53 4.04 0.83
N LYS A 68 9.40 5.36 0.99
CA LYS A 68 10.36 6.18 1.76
C LYS A 68 10.39 5.85 3.25
N LEU A 69 9.32 5.26 3.80
CA LEU A 69 9.36 4.73 5.17
C LEU A 69 10.32 3.54 5.25
N GLY A 70 10.52 2.80 4.16
CA GLY A 70 11.51 1.73 4.05
C GLY A 70 11.23 0.56 4.99
N LYS A 71 12.30 -0.06 5.51
CA LYS A 71 12.24 -1.29 6.33
C LYS A 71 11.21 -1.25 7.48
N LYS A 72 11.02 -0.09 8.13
CA LYS A 72 10.05 0.03 9.25
C LYS A 72 8.59 -0.18 8.82
N ALA A 73 8.26 0.02 7.55
CA ALA A 73 6.90 -0.21 7.04
C ALA A 73 6.62 -1.68 6.71
N VAL A 74 7.66 -2.50 6.55
CA VAL A 74 7.54 -3.89 6.08
C VAL A 74 6.59 -4.74 6.95
N PRO A 75 6.67 -4.73 8.30
CA PRO A 75 5.77 -5.56 9.11
C PRO A 75 4.29 -5.28 8.84
N ALA A 76 3.90 -4.00 8.81
CA ALA A 76 2.52 -3.59 8.58
C ALA A 76 2.05 -3.83 7.14
N LEU A 77 2.96 -3.66 6.16
CA LEU A 77 2.68 -3.98 4.77
C LEU A 77 2.45 -5.47 4.57
N VAL A 78 3.26 -6.31 5.21
CA VAL A 78 3.08 -7.77 5.14
C VAL A 78 1.78 -8.16 5.80
N GLU A 79 1.42 -7.65 6.97
CA GLU A 79 0.09 -7.90 7.56
C GLU A 79 -1.05 -7.51 6.59
N SER A 80 -0.99 -6.30 6.03
CA SER A 80 -1.99 -5.82 5.06
C SER A 80 -2.03 -6.60 3.75
N LEU A 81 -0.91 -7.20 3.32
CA LEU A 81 -0.85 -8.00 2.09
C LEU A 81 -1.78 -9.23 2.18
N PHE A 82 -1.89 -9.82 3.38
CA PHE A 82 -2.65 -11.05 3.63
C PHE A 82 -4.11 -10.75 4.00
N GLU A 83 -4.40 -9.57 4.56
CA GLU A 83 -5.78 -9.15 4.89
C GLU A 83 -6.55 -8.56 3.69
N THR A 84 -5.85 -8.04 2.69
CA THR A 84 -6.47 -7.35 1.55
C THR A 84 -6.49 -8.22 0.29
N ALA A 85 -7.31 -7.87 -0.70
CA ALA A 85 -7.40 -8.55 -1.99
C ALA A 85 -7.45 -7.55 -3.15
N GLY A 86 -7.40 -8.06 -4.39
CA GLY A 86 -7.55 -7.24 -5.59
C GLY A 86 -6.43 -6.22 -5.80
N SER A 87 -6.80 -5.01 -6.25
CA SER A 87 -5.85 -3.95 -6.61
C SER A 87 -5.01 -3.46 -5.43
N THR A 88 -5.58 -3.41 -4.23
CA THR A 88 -4.86 -3.01 -3.00
C THR A 88 -3.73 -3.99 -2.70
N ARG A 89 -3.96 -5.30 -2.83
CA ARG A 89 -2.90 -6.32 -2.68
C ARG A 89 -1.78 -6.14 -3.69
N GLY A 90 -2.11 -5.86 -4.95
CA GLY A 90 -1.12 -5.58 -6.00
C GLY A 90 -0.25 -4.34 -5.70
N MET A 91 -0.85 -3.28 -5.18
CA MET A 91 -0.14 -2.08 -4.74
C MET A 91 0.82 -2.39 -3.58
N ILE A 92 0.37 -3.13 -2.57
CA ILE A 92 1.21 -3.53 -1.42
C ILE A 92 2.41 -4.37 -1.89
N ALA A 93 2.18 -5.35 -2.77
CA ALA A 93 3.26 -6.14 -3.36
C ALA A 93 4.29 -5.27 -4.09
N MET A 94 3.82 -4.30 -4.90
CA MET A 94 4.71 -3.35 -5.59
C MET A 94 5.53 -2.51 -4.62
N ILE A 95 4.93 -2.05 -3.51
CA ILE A 95 5.65 -1.31 -2.46
C ILE A 95 6.72 -2.20 -1.81
N LEU A 96 6.40 -3.44 -1.46
CA LEU A 96 7.34 -4.38 -0.84
C LEU A 96 8.53 -4.68 -1.76
N ILE A 97 8.28 -4.87 -3.06
CA ILE A 97 9.31 -5.04 -4.09
C ILE A 97 10.23 -3.82 -4.15
N ARG A 98 9.65 -2.61 -4.16
CA ARG A 98 10.41 -1.35 -4.20
C ARG A 98 11.19 -1.05 -2.92
N ILE A 99 10.75 -1.58 -1.77
CA ILE A 99 11.53 -1.56 -0.53
C ILE A 99 12.72 -2.54 -0.61
N GLY A 100 12.56 -3.66 -1.33
CA GLY A 100 13.64 -4.58 -1.67
C GLY A 100 13.90 -5.63 -0.60
N THR A 101 15.16 -6.06 -0.48
CA THR A 101 15.64 -7.16 0.38
C THR A 101 15.09 -7.17 1.82
N PRO A 102 14.86 -6.03 2.51
CA PRO A 102 14.23 -6.05 3.84
C PRO A 102 12.85 -6.72 3.90
N SER A 103 12.16 -6.86 2.77
CA SER A 103 10.84 -7.48 2.66
C SER A 103 10.88 -9.01 2.70
N ILE A 104 11.97 -9.63 2.21
CA ILE A 104 12.06 -11.09 1.97
C ILE A 104 11.74 -11.89 3.23
N SER A 105 12.49 -11.67 4.32
CA SER A 105 12.32 -12.46 5.54
C SER A 105 10.93 -12.32 6.18
N TYR A 106 10.24 -11.21 5.92
CA TYR A 106 8.90 -10.98 6.46
C TYR A 106 7.84 -11.72 5.65
N VAL A 107 7.92 -11.70 4.31
CA VAL A 107 6.97 -12.43 3.46
C VAL A 107 7.14 -13.94 3.62
N GLU A 108 8.38 -14.45 3.70
CA GLU A 108 8.67 -15.87 3.96
C GLU A 108 8.08 -16.33 5.29
N LYS A 109 8.23 -15.52 6.34
CA LYS A 109 7.68 -15.85 7.66
C LYS A 109 6.15 -15.81 7.67
N ALA A 110 5.53 -14.88 6.94
CA ALA A 110 4.09 -14.72 6.93
C ALA A 110 3.35 -15.88 6.24
N VAL A 111 3.95 -16.46 5.18
CA VAL A 111 3.35 -17.59 4.46
C VAL A 111 3.42 -18.91 5.21
N GLN A 112 4.26 -19.05 6.24
CA GLN A 112 4.27 -20.26 7.10
C GLN A 112 2.92 -20.53 7.75
N ASN A 113 2.13 -19.48 8.00
CA ASN A 113 0.78 -19.58 8.56
C ASN A 113 -0.33 -19.45 7.49
N ASN A 114 0.01 -19.13 6.24
CA ASN A 114 -0.92 -18.85 5.14
C ASN A 114 -0.38 -19.42 3.81
N PRO A 115 -0.25 -20.75 3.69
CA PRO A 115 0.41 -21.39 2.55
C PRO A 115 -0.28 -21.15 1.20
N GLU A 116 -1.57 -20.83 1.20
CA GLU A 116 -2.34 -20.45 0.00
C GLU A 116 -1.86 -19.12 -0.62
N LEU A 117 -1.07 -18.35 0.12
CA LEU A 117 -0.45 -17.11 -0.32
C LEU A 117 1.04 -17.27 -0.63
N ASN A 118 1.57 -18.50 -0.73
CA ASN A 118 2.96 -18.75 -1.18
C ASN A 118 3.27 -18.07 -2.51
N TRP A 119 2.34 -18.11 -3.47
CA TRP A 119 2.54 -17.54 -4.80
C TRP A 119 2.88 -16.04 -4.77
N ILE A 120 2.32 -15.26 -3.82
CA ILE A 120 2.59 -13.82 -3.76
C ILE A 120 3.95 -13.53 -3.10
N SER A 121 4.32 -14.36 -2.11
CA SER A 121 5.65 -14.29 -1.50
C SER A 121 6.72 -14.62 -2.54
N ASP A 122 6.58 -15.73 -3.25
CA ASP A 122 7.51 -16.14 -4.30
C ASP A 122 7.65 -15.08 -5.39
N TYR A 123 6.52 -14.51 -5.82
CA TYR A 123 6.51 -13.41 -6.77
C TYR A 123 7.34 -12.22 -6.27
N ILE A 124 7.04 -11.72 -5.07
CA ILE A 124 7.75 -10.57 -4.47
C ILE A 124 9.26 -10.86 -4.37
N ILE A 125 9.63 -12.05 -3.90
CA ILE A 125 11.04 -12.44 -3.76
C ILE A 125 11.72 -12.48 -5.13
N SER A 126 11.09 -13.09 -6.14
CA SER A 126 11.67 -13.19 -7.48
C SER A 126 11.88 -11.84 -8.17
N GLU A 127 11.00 -10.86 -7.92
CA GLU A 127 11.14 -9.49 -8.40
C GLU A 127 12.28 -8.76 -7.69
N ILE A 128 12.43 -8.95 -6.37
CA ILE A 128 13.50 -8.35 -5.58
C ILE A 128 14.88 -8.93 -5.99
N GLU A 129 14.95 -10.24 -6.20
CA GLU A 129 16.19 -10.93 -6.59
C GLU A 129 16.53 -10.76 -8.07
N GLY A 130 15.58 -10.29 -8.89
CA GLY A 130 15.74 -10.16 -10.33
C GLY A 130 15.75 -11.51 -11.07
N SER A 131 15.26 -12.58 -10.44
CA SER A 131 15.16 -13.91 -11.04
C SER A 131 13.93 -14.06 -11.97
N GLN A 132 12.97 -13.12 -11.87
CA GLN A 132 11.86 -12.94 -12.82
C GLN A 132 11.09 -14.24 -13.13
N VAL A 133 10.57 -14.89 -12.09
CA VAL A 133 9.67 -16.04 -12.29
C VAL A 133 8.39 -15.52 -12.95
N LYS A 134 8.03 -16.06 -14.12
CA LYS A 134 6.81 -15.63 -14.82
C LYS A 134 5.59 -15.85 -13.92
N LEU A 135 4.91 -14.78 -13.52
CA LEU A 135 3.61 -14.84 -12.82
C LEU A 135 2.64 -15.85 -13.45
N GLY A 136 2.67 -15.98 -14.79
CA GLY A 136 1.86 -16.95 -15.53
C GLY A 136 2.03 -18.41 -15.09
N SER A 137 3.23 -18.84 -14.66
CA SER A 137 3.42 -20.23 -14.20
C SER A 137 2.71 -20.54 -12.89
N TYR A 138 2.52 -19.54 -12.01
CA TYR A 138 1.77 -19.72 -10.76
C TYR A 138 0.28 -19.86 -11.00
N PHE A 139 -0.29 -19.06 -11.91
CA PHE A 139 -1.71 -19.16 -12.26
C PHE A 139 -2.01 -20.38 -13.15
N GLU A 140 -1.10 -20.80 -14.04
CA GLU A 140 -1.23 -22.05 -14.81
C GLU A 140 -1.19 -23.29 -13.90
N ASN A 141 -0.38 -23.29 -12.84
CA ASN A 141 -0.34 -24.41 -11.90
C ASN A 141 -1.56 -24.44 -10.96
N ASN A 142 -1.99 -23.30 -10.41
CA ASN A 142 -3.19 -23.24 -9.55
C ASN A 142 -4.51 -23.46 -10.31
N SER A 143 -4.56 -23.15 -11.61
CA SER A 143 -5.74 -23.43 -12.44
C SER A 143 -5.85 -24.90 -12.86
N ARG A 144 -4.75 -25.66 -12.90
CA ARG A 144 -4.78 -27.12 -13.15
C ARG A 144 -5.24 -27.91 -11.93
N GLU A 145 -4.93 -27.46 -10.71
CA GLU A 145 -5.48 -28.08 -9.48
C GLU A 145 -6.97 -27.80 -9.30
N ALA A 146 -7.46 -26.63 -9.72
CA ALA A 146 -8.89 -26.31 -9.71
C ALA A 146 -9.74 -27.15 -10.70
N VAL A 147 -9.10 -27.76 -11.72
CA VAL A 147 -9.77 -28.59 -12.74
C VAL A 147 -9.77 -30.08 -12.36
N LEU A 148 -9.01 -30.50 -11.35
CA LEU A 148 -8.94 -31.90 -10.90
C LEU A 148 -9.84 -32.22 -9.69
N VAL A 149 -10.67 -31.26 -9.24
CA VAL A 149 -11.69 -31.45 -8.19
C VAL A 149 -13.09 -31.04 -8.69
N GLY A 150 -13.32 -31.10 -10.01
CA GLY A 150 -14.63 -30.91 -10.64
C GLY A 150 -15.18 -32.19 -11.24
#